data_AF-A0A1H7W1N6-F1
#
_entry.id   AF-A0A1H7W1N6-F1
#
_cell.length_a   1.000
_cell.length_b   1.000
_cell.length_c   1.000
_cell.angle_alpha   90.00
_cell.angle_beta   90.00
_cell.angle_gamma   90.00
#
_symmetry.space_group_name_H-M   'P 1'
#
loop_
_entity.id
_entity.type
_entity.pdbx_description
1 polymer ?
#
loop_
_entity_poly.entity_id
_entity_poly.type
_entity_poly.pdbx_seq_one_letter_code
_entity_poly.pdbx_strand_id
1 'polypeptide(L)'
;MHLDDYQREAAKNSRVNWGDAQSRHIPALGLLSEAGSLAGEVKKLIRDGAAYTDGYKSLQIEFGDVLWYVAEIATHAGVTLSELRSPPDSPSRDGLRHIYRLAHAVSALMSTSLSSADSESTIGLRGAIAEALNALLDAIGAEQMNLEEICRLNLVKGSSYFGGLPIGPAPLLDADYPMHEQLPRRIDINVLELERSSRKVEVILRVNGLNIGDRLTDNSHTDDGYRFHDAFHLAYVAVLGWSPVSRTLFRCKRKSVGEIDEVQDGARAAIVEEAITHTIWDYARGMSMLHNVDRIDHNILTLVQRMVRGLEVESCALYEWQRAFIVGFEAFRRLRENGGGWLRLDADRRALDYFRERPV
;
A
#
# COMPACT_ATOMS: atom_id res chain seq x y z
N MET A 1 6.80 19.46 -13.88
CA MET A 1 5.42 19.72 -13.42
C MET A 1 5.39 21.05 -12.67
N HIS A 2 4.50 21.98 -13.00
CA HIS A 2 4.39 23.24 -12.26
C HIS A 2 3.66 23.03 -10.92
N LEU A 3 3.99 23.84 -9.91
CA LEU A 3 3.38 23.75 -8.56
C LEU A 3 1.85 23.87 -8.60
N ASP A 4 1.32 24.73 -9.46
CA ASP A 4 -0.13 24.91 -9.59
C ASP A 4 -0.80 23.70 -10.27
N ASP A 5 -0.10 23.03 -11.20
CA ASP A 5 -0.59 21.78 -11.79
C ASP A 5 -0.67 20.71 -10.72
N TYR A 6 0.38 20.57 -9.91
CA TYR A 6 0.41 19.64 -8.78
C TYR A 6 -0.72 19.94 -7.78
N GLN A 7 -0.90 21.19 -7.36
CA GLN A 7 -1.95 21.59 -6.41
C GLN A 7 -3.35 21.20 -6.92
N ARG A 8 -3.64 21.46 -8.20
CA ARG A 8 -4.93 21.09 -8.82
C ARG A 8 -5.14 19.59 -8.87
N GLU A 9 -4.12 18.80 -9.23
CA GLU A 9 -4.24 17.34 -9.26
C GLU A 9 -4.35 16.73 -7.85
N ALA A 10 -3.60 17.26 -6.89
CA ALA A 10 -3.66 16.82 -5.49
C ALA A 10 -5.06 17.04 -4.88
N ALA A 11 -5.67 18.19 -5.17
CA ALA A 11 -7.01 18.55 -4.69
C ALA A 11 -8.10 17.57 -5.17
N LYS A 12 -7.96 16.96 -6.35
CA LYS A 12 -8.92 15.95 -6.86
C LYS A 12 -9.02 14.71 -5.97
N ASN A 13 -7.94 14.39 -5.25
CA ASN A 13 -7.86 13.24 -4.35
C ASN A 13 -8.16 13.59 -2.90
N SER A 14 -8.40 14.88 -2.58
CA SER A 14 -8.73 15.29 -1.22
C SER A 14 -10.09 14.77 -0.79
N ARG A 15 -10.16 14.28 0.45
CA ARG A 15 -11.39 13.86 1.12
C ARG A 15 -11.65 14.65 2.40
N VAL A 16 -10.93 15.75 2.60
CA VAL A 16 -11.03 16.56 3.82
C VAL A 16 -12.38 17.26 3.84
N ASN A 17 -13.17 17.01 4.89
CA ASN A 17 -14.41 17.72 5.12
C ASN A 17 -14.14 19.04 5.86
N TRP A 18 -13.91 20.11 5.11
CA TRP A 18 -13.69 21.45 5.68
C TRP A 18 -14.94 22.06 6.34
N GLY A 19 -16.14 21.49 6.14
CA GLY A 19 -17.36 21.93 6.80
C GLY A 19 -17.50 21.43 8.24
N ASP A 20 -16.82 20.34 8.59
CA ASP A 20 -16.87 19.74 9.93
C ASP A 20 -15.78 20.30 10.84
N ALA A 21 -16.13 20.61 12.10
CA ALA A 21 -15.21 21.24 13.04
C ALA A 21 -14.04 20.34 13.42
N GLN A 22 -14.26 19.04 13.59
CA GLN A 22 -13.19 18.10 13.93
C GLN A 22 -12.33 17.77 12.72
N SER A 23 -12.95 17.52 11.57
CA SER A 23 -12.28 17.15 10.32
C SER A 23 -11.37 18.25 9.77
N ARG A 24 -11.67 19.53 10.04
CA ARG A 24 -10.80 20.67 9.70
C ARG A 24 -9.42 20.63 10.34
N HIS A 25 -9.23 19.88 11.43
CA HIS A 25 -7.92 19.71 12.05
C HIS A 25 -7.05 18.65 11.34
N ILE A 26 -7.64 17.79 10.50
CA ILE A 26 -6.92 16.70 9.82
C ILE A 26 -5.72 17.23 9.02
N PRO A 27 -5.83 18.29 8.20
CA PRO A 27 -4.68 18.78 7.43
C PRO A 27 -3.55 19.33 8.29
N ALA A 28 -3.86 20.02 9.37
CA ALA A 28 -2.84 20.55 10.29
C ALA A 28 -2.13 19.43 11.08
N LEU A 29 -2.90 18.46 11.60
CA LEU A 29 -2.35 17.31 12.33
C LEU A 29 -1.53 16.41 11.40
N GLY A 30 -2.02 16.21 10.17
CA GLY A 30 -1.29 15.52 9.12
C GLY A 30 0.03 16.21 8.81
N LEU A 31 0.01 17.51 8.52
CA LEU A 31 1.23 18.29 8.28
C LEU A 31 2.27 18.15 9.41
N LEU A 32 1.84 18.20 10.67
CA LEU A 32 2.72 17.97 11.82
C LEU A 32 3.34 16.58 11.80
N SER A 33 2.50 15.57 11.57
CA SER A 33 2.91 14.17 11.52
C SER A 33 3.97 13.96 10.45
N GLU A 34 3.74 14.45 9.23
CA GLU A 34 4.69 14.26 8.12
C GLU A 34 5.98 15.07 8.31
N ALA A 35 5.90 16.28 8.88
CA ALA A 35 7.11 17.02 9.25
C ALA A 35 7.93 16.29 10.32
N GLY A 36 7.27 15.63 11.26
CA GLY A 36 7.90 14.77 12.27
C GLY A 36 8.52 13.50 11.67
N SER A 37 7.80 12.84 10.75
CA SER A 37 8.30 11.69 9.99
C SER A 37 9.53 12.05 9.18
N LEU A 38 9.50 13.19 8.47
CA LEU A 38 10.64 13.74 7.73
C LEU A 38 11.86 13.95 8.63
N ALA A 39 11.68 14.58 9.80
CA ALA A 39 12.76 14.72 10.78
C ALA A 39 13.26 13.35 11.29
N GLY A 40 12.37 12.37 11.40
CA GLY A 40 12.68 10.97 11.70
C GLY A 40 13.58 10.32 10.64
N GLU A 41 13.30 10.56 9.36
CA GLU A 41 14.09 10.05 8.23
C GLU A 41 15.47 10.70 8.17
N VAL A 42 15.56 12.02 8.34
CA VAL A 42 16.84 12.75 8.47
C VAL A 42 17.65 12.18 9.62
N LYS A 43 17.03 11.94 10.79
CA LYS A 43 17.69 11.33 11.94
C LYS A 43 18.23 9.94 11.64
N LYS A 44 17.47 9.08 10.93
CA LYS A 44 17.91 7.73 10.53
C LYS A 44 19.11 7.81 9.59
N LEU A 45 19.11 8.73 8.63
CA LEU A 45 20.26 8.94 7.73
C LEU A 45 21.53 9.33 8.50
N ILE A 46 21.41 10.21 9.49
CA ILE A 46 22.54 10.60 10.35
C ILE A 46 23.03 9.43 11.21
N ARG A 47 22.10 8.69 11.84
CA ARG A 47 22.40 7.62 12.79
C ARG A 47 22.96 6.37 12.12
N ASP A 48 22.34 5.95 11.01
CA ASP A 48 22.56 4.65 10.39
C ASP A 48 23.43 4.74 9.14
N GLY A 49 23.61 5.94 8.58
CA GLY A 49 24.48 6.20 7.43
C GLY A 49 24.20 5.26 6.26
N ALA A 50 25.26 4.62 5.75
CA ALA A 50 25.18 3.71 4.60
C ALA A 50 24.33 2.46 4.84
N ALA A 51 24.04 2.10 6.11
CA ALA A 51 23.16 0.98 6.41
C ALA A 51 21.69 1.30 6.09
N TYR A 52 21.32 2.59 6.01
CA TYR A 52 19.97 3.00 5.65
C TYR A 52 19.82 3.20 4.14
N THR A 53 19.66 2.08 3.43
CA THR A 53 19.66 2.03 1.96
C THR A 53 18.46 2.71 1.30
N ASP A 54 17.32 2.81 1.98
CA ASP A 54 16.10 3.43 1.45
C ASP A 54 15.98 4.93 1.78
N GLY A 55 16.92 5.53 2.52
CA GLY A 55 16.73 6.87 3.09
C GLY A 55 16.47 8.00 2.09
N TYR A 56 17.09 7.96 0.89
CA TYR A 56 16.79 8.93 -0.17
C TYR A 56 15.32 8.84 -0.62
N LYS A 57 14.83 7.61 -0.86
CA LYS A 57 13.45 7.38 -1.31
C LYS A 57 12.45 7.71 -0.21
N SER A 58 12.75 7.36 1.04
CA SER A 58 11.91 7.71 2.19
C SER A 58 11.79 9.22 2.34
N LEU A 59 12.89 9.98 2.28
CA LEU A 59 12.84 11.44 2.32
C LEU A 59 12.00 12.04 1.19
N GLN A 60 12.10 11.53 -0.05
CA GLN A 60 11.25 12.00 -1.16
C GLN A 60 9.76 11.81 -0.86
N ILE A 61 9.38 10.70 -0.22
CA ILE A 61 8.00 10.43 0.17
C ILE A 61 7.55 11.45 1.22
N GLU A 62 8.34 11.63 2.28
CA GLU A 62 8.00 12.55 3.37
C GLU A 62 7.91 14.01 2.88
N PHE A 63 8.82 14.45 2.02
CA PHE A 63 8.73 15.78 1.39
C PHE A 63 7.46 15.93 0.56
N GLY A 64 7.07 14.89 -0.16
CA GLY A 64 5.83 14.87 -0.93
C GLY A 64 4.59 14.96 -0.04
N ASP A 65 4.59 14.29 1.11
CA ASP A 65 3.46 14.30 2.04
C ASP A 65 3.32 15.66 2.74
N VAL A 66 4.43 16.28 3.16
CA VAL A 66 4.44 17.67 3.65
C VAL A 66 3.92 18.63 2.57
N LEU A 67 4.37 18.48 1.32
CA LEU A 67 3.89 19.28 0.19
C LEU A 67 2.38 19.14 -0.02
N TRP A 68 1.85 17.92 0.09
CA TRP A 68 0.43 17.64 -0.09
C TRP A 68 -0.43 18.39 0.93
N TYR A 69 -0.07 18.35 2.21
CA TYR A 69 -0.81 19.08 3.24
C TYR A 69 -0.70 20.60 3.09
N VAL A 70 0.46 21.13 2.70
CA VAL A 70 0.60 22.56 2.37
C VAL A 70 -0.30 22.94 1.20
N ALA A 71 -0.35 22.13 0.15
CA ALA A 71 -1.22 22.33 -1.01
C ALA A 71 -2.71 22.24 -0.66
N GLU A 72 -3.10 21.32 0.22
CA GLU A 72 -4.47 21.14 0.69
C GLU A 72 -4.95 22.36 1.49
N ILE A 73 -4.11 22.87 2.41
CA ILE A 73 -4.39 24.08 3.18
C ILE A 73 -4.43 25.32 2.27
N ALA A 74 -3.51 25.44 1.31
CA ALA A 74 -3.50 26.53 0.32
C ALA A 74 -4.78 26.53 -0.54
N THR A 75 -5.22 25.34 -0.97
CA THR A 75 -6.45 25.16 -1.74
C THR A 75 -7.67 25.60 -0.94
N HIS A 76 -7.75 25.22 0.33
CA HIS A 76 -8.83 25.68 1.22
C HIS A 76 -8.82 27.19 1.45
N ALA A 77 -7.63 27.79 1.59
CA ALA A 77 -7.45 29.22 1.75
C ALA A 77 -7.65 30.02 0.44
N GLY A 78 -7.91 29.34 -0.69
CA GLY A 78 -8.16 29.99 -1.98
C GLY A 78 -6.92 30.66 -2.59
N VAL A 79 -5.72 30.19 -2.25
CA VAL A 79 -4.43 30.73 -2.73
C VAL A 79 -3.66 29.69 -3.54
N THR A 80 -2.94 30.14 -4.57
CA THR A 80 -2.13 29.23 -5.41
C THR A 80 -0.70 29.13 -4.90
N LEU A 81 -0.08 27.96 -5.04
CA LEU A 81 1.31 27.77 -4.58
C LEU A 81 2.29 28.68 -5.32
N SER A 82 2.09 28.95 -6.61
CA SER A 82 2.95 29.87 -7.37
C SER A 82 2.92 31.30 -6.85
N GLU A 83 1.78 31.79 -6.35
CA GLU A 83 1.64 33.12 -5.75
C GLU A 83 2.35 33.26 -4.39
N LEU A 84 2.59 32.15 -3.70
CA LEU A 84 3.22 32.12 -2.38
C LEU A 84 4.71 31.82 -2.45
N ARG A 85 5.18 31.32 -3.59
CA ARG A 85 6.58 30.99 -3.81
C ARG A 85 7.42 32.26 -3.94
N SER A 86 8.45 32.34 -3.13
CA SER A 86 9.51 33.34 -3.24
C SER A 86 10.64 32.82 -4.14
N PRO A 87 11.47 33.70 -4.71
CA PRO A 87 12.73 33.29 -5.31
C PRO A 87 13.54 32.47 -4.29
N PRO A 88 14.17 31.36 -4.69
CA PRO A 88 14.96 30.57 -3.76
C PRO A 88 16.08 31.43 -3.19
N ASP A 89 16.21 31.45 -1.87
CA ASP A 89 17.43 31.95 -1.24
C ASP A 89 18.60 31.07 -1.70
N SER A 90 19.81 31.63 -1.79
CA SER A 90 21.02 30.80 -2.05
C SER A 90 21.05 29.68 -1.01
N PRO A 91 21.05 28.38 -1.41
CA PRO A 91 20.93 27.28 -0.46
C PRO A 91 22.09 27.34 0.52
N SER A 92 21.79 27.73 1.76
CA SER A 92 22.74 27.69 2.86
C SER A 92 22.86 26.22 3.28
N ARG A 93 23.97 25.58 2.90
CA ARG A 93 24.34 24.21 3.33
C ARG A 93 24.75 24.11 4.80
N ASP A 94 24.26 25.01 5.65
CA ASP A 94 24.67 25.04 7.04
C ASP A 94 23.94 23.97 7.86
N GLY A 95 24.47 22.74 7.80
CA GLY A 95 24.00 21.60 8.57
C GLY A 95 22.53 21.26 8.33
N LEU A 96 21.74 21.22 9.41
CA LEU A 96 20.32 20.84 9.42
C LEU A 96 19.37 22.05 9.49
N ARG A 97 19.87 23.26 9.22
CA ARG A 97 19.12 24.50 9.39
C ARG A 97 17.83 24.53 8.57
N HIS A 98 17.85 24.00 7.35
CA HIS A 98 16.66 23.90 6.49
C HIS A 98 15.57 23.01 7.10
N ILE A 99 15.95 21.91 7.74
CA ILE A 99 15.00 21.01 8.43
C ILE A 99 14.37 21.69 9.63
N TYR A 100 15.16 22.38 10.46
CA TYR A 100 14.63 23.13 11.59
C TYR A 100 13.76 24.32 11.17
N ARG A 101 14.13 25.01 10.08
CA ARG A 101 13.30 26.08 9.49
C ARG A 101 11.95 25.53 9.05
N LEU A 102 11.93 24.39 8.36
CA LEU A 102 10.69 23.73 7.94
C LEU A 102 9.82 23.36 9.15
N ALA A 103 10.40 22.73 10.17
CA ALA A 103 9.66 22.37 11.39
C ALA A 103 9.05 23.59 12.10
N HIS A 104 9.79 24.70 12.18
CA HIS A 104 9.29 25.95 12.74
C HIS A 104 8.15 26.53 11.90
N ALA A 105 8.31 26.57 10.57
CA ALA A 105 7.28 27.09 9.66
C ALA A 105 5.98 26.28 9.71
N VAL A 106 6.09 24.94 9.79
CA VAL A 106 4.94 24.04 10.00
C VAL A 106 4.24 24.37 11.32
N SER A 107 4.99 24.51 12.42
CA SER A 107 4.40 24.85 13.73
C SER A 107 3.69 26.20 13.73
N ALA A 108 4.26 27.20 13.04
CA ALA A 108 3.62 28.52 12.89
C ALA A 108 2.31 28.43 12.09
N LEU A 109 2.29 27.66 11.00
CA LEU A 109 1.08 27.42 10.20
C LEU A 109 -0.02 26.75 11.03
N MET A 110 0.33 25.74 11.84
CA MET A 110 -0.63 25.06 12.73
C MET A 110 -1.19 25.97 13.83
N SER A 111 -0.41 26.95 14.25
CA SER A 111 -0.83 27.92 15.27
C SER A 111 -1.76 28.99 14.70
N THR A 112 -1.97 29.01 13.38
CA THR A 112 -2.84 29.97 12.69
C THR A 112 -4.26 29.41 12.58
N SER A 113 -5.27 30.26 12.81
CA SER A 113 -6.67 29.85 12.68
C SER A 113 -7.00 29.45 11.24
N LEU A 114 -7.41 28.19 11.06
CA LEU A 114 -7.91 27.68 9.78
C LEU A 114 -9.38 28.04 9.52
N SER A 115 -10.12 28.55 10.51
CA SER A 115 -11.46 29.12 10.29
C SER A 115 -11.34 30.60 9.93
N SER A 116 -11.51 30.92 8.65
CA SER A 116 -11.52 32.27 8.11
C SER A 116 -12.93 32.86 8.13
N ALA A 117 -13.14 33.89 8.96
CA ALA A 117 -14.31 34.77 8.84
C ALA A 117 -13.90 36.24 8.59
N ASP A 118 -12.71 36.65 9.05
CA ASP A 118 -12.25 38.03 8.97
C ASP A 118 -10.96 38.19 8.13
N SER A 119 -10.72 39.41 7.65
CA SER A 119 -9.64 39.72 6.70
C SER A 119 -8.22 39.57 7.30
N GLU A 120 -8.04 39.90 8.58
CA GLU A 120 -6.74 39.83 9.25
C GLU A 120 -6.24 38.39 9.45
N SER A 121 -7.15 37.46 9.80
CA SER A 121 -6.82 36.04 9.91
C SER A 121 -6.49 35.41 8.56
N THR A 122 -7.13 35.90 7.48
CA THR A 122 -6.85 35.47 6.11
C THR A 122 -5.44 35.88 5.66
N ILE A 123 -5.00 37.10 6.00
CA ILE A 123 -3.63 37.57 5.71
C ILE A 123 -2.60 36.75 6.50
N GLY A 124 -2.86 36.50 7.79
CA GLY A 124 -1.99 35.68 8.62
C GLY A 124 -1.83 34.25 8.09
N LEU A 125 -2.93 33.62 7.69
CA LEU A 125 -2.93 32.28 7.11
C LEU A 125 -2.14 32.24 5.80
N ARG A 126 -2.36 33.20 4.89
CA ARG A 126 -1.60 33.29 3.64
C ARG A 126 -0.09 33.40 3.89
N GLY A 127 0.32 34.25 4.84
CA GLY A 127 1.73 34.40 5.21
C GLY A 127 2.33 33.13 5.78
N ALA A 128 1.60 32.43 6.65
CA ALA A 128 2.07 31.18 7.25
C ALA A 128 2.20 30.03 6.21
N ILE A 129 1.27 29.93 5.27
CA ILE A 129 1.36 28.97 4.15
C ILE A 129 2.60 29.28 3.29
N ALA A 130 2.83 30.56 3.00
CA ALA A 130 4.01 30.97 2.22
C ALA A 130 5.32 30.60 2.92
N GLU A 131 5.46 30.86 4.23
CA GLU A 131 6.68 30.48 4.96
C GLU A 131 6.88 28.95 4.96
N ALA A 132 5.82 28.17 5.17
CA ALA A 132 5.89 26.70 5.13
C ALA A 132 6.29 26.19 3.75
N LEU A 133 5.69 26.71 2.68
CA LEU A 133 6.03 26.35 1.30
C LEU A 133 7.50 26.68 0.98
N ASN A 134 7.96 27.88 1.30
CA ASN A 134 9.32 28.29 0.98
C ASN A 134 10.36 27.51 1.79
N ALA A 135 10.12 27.28 3.09
CA ALA A 135 10.99 26.44 3.91
C ALA A 135 11.06 24.99 3.39
N LEU A 136 9.94 24.46 2.86
CA LEU A 136 9.89 23.14 2.24
C LEU A 136 10.71 23.09 0.94
N LEU A 137 10.55 24.07 0.06
CA LEU A 137 11.30 24.16 -1.19
C LEU A 137 12.80 24.32 -0.94
N ASP A 138 13.19 25.13 0.05
CA ASP A 138 14.58 25.27 0.49
C ASP A 138 15.14 23.93 1.00
N ALA A 139 14.36 23.19 1.79
CA ALA A 139 14.78 21.89 2.31
C ALA A 139 14.96 20.84 1.21
N ILE A 140 14.04 20.77 0.24
CA ILE A 140 14.15 19.92 -0.95
C ILE A 140 15.42 20.26 -1.74
N GLY A 141 15.70 21.55 -1.92
CA GLY A 141 16.90 22.03 -2.61
C GLY A 141 18.20 21.72 -1.87
N ALA A 142 18.22 21.89 -0.55
CA ALA A 142 19.38 21.58 0.30
C ALA A 142 19.73 20.08 0.30
N GLU A 143 18.72 19.21 0.29
CA GLU A 143 18.86 17.76 0.15
C GLU A 143 19.11 17.30 -1.31
N GLN A 144 19.24 18.23 -2.26
CA GLN A 144 19.50 17.95 -3.68
C GLN A 144 18.44 17.03 -4.31
N MET A 145 17.19 17.15 -3.88
CA MET A 145 16.09 16.36 -4.41
C MET A 145 15.36 17.09 -5.54
N ASN A 146 14.85 16.31 -6.49
CA ASN A 146 14.10 16.86 -7.61
C ASN A 146 12.63 17.07 -7.20
N LEU A 147 12.20 18.33 -7.14
CA LEU A 147 10.82 18.71 -6.81
C LEU A 147 9.79 18.09 -7.77
N GLU A 148 10.08 18.05 -9.07
CA GLU A 148 9.16 17.47 -10.05
C GLU A 148 8.95 15.98 -9.82
N GLU A 149 10.01 15.25 -9.47
CA GLU A 149 9.92 13.84 -9.11
C GLU A 149 9.13 13.63 -7.81
N ILE A 150 9.34 14.48 -6.80
CA ILE A 150 8.55 14.46 -5.55
C ILE A 150 7.06 14.68 -5.84
N CYS A 151 6.71 15.70 -6.64
CA CYS A 151 5.34 15.97 -7.05
C CYS A 151 4.72 14.75 -7.76
N ARG A 152 5.44 14.17 -8.73
CA ARG A 152 4.99 12.99 -9.49
C ARG A 152 4.76 11.79 -8.58
N LEU A 153 5.72 11.46 -7.72
CA LEU A 153 5.62 10.35 -6.77
C LEU A 153 4.46 10.54 -5.80
N ASN A 154 4.25 11.76 -5.29
CA ASN A 154 3.14 12.05 -4.38
C ASN A 154 1.77 11.92 -5.08
N LEU A 155 1.62 12.38 -6.33
CA LEU A 155 0.37 12.17 -7.07
C LEU A 155 0.09 10.70 -7.38
N VAL A 156 1.11 9.90 -7.70
CA VAL A 156 0.99 8.44 -7.86
C VAL A 156 0.61 7.78 -6.54
N LYS A 157 1.21 8.20 -5.42
CA LYS A 157 0.86 7.72 -4.07
C LYS A 157 -0.59 8.05 -3.73
N GLY A 158 -1.00 9.32 -3.91
CA GLY A 158 -2.35 9.79 -3.61
C GLY A 158 -3.43 9.08 -4.44
N SER A 159 -3.19 8.90 -5.74
CA SER A 159 -4.09 8.12 -6.61
C SER A 159 -4.11 6.63 -6.24
N SER A 160 -3.00 6.06 -5.77
CA SER A 160 -2.94 4.67 -5.28
C SER A 160 -3.61 4.47 -3.91
N TYR A 161 -3.74 5.52 -3.09
CA TYR A 161 -4.32 5.47 -1.74
C TYR A 161 -5.79 5.89 -1.69
N PHE A 162 -6.16 6.89 -2.49
CA PHE A 162 -7.49 7.50 -2.50
C PHE A 162 -8.26 7.29 -3.81
N GLY A 163 -7.62 6.74 -4.85
CA GLY A 163 -8.32 6.24 -6.03
C GLY A 163 -9.32 5.16 -5.63
N GLY A 164 -10.55 5.27 -6.11
CA GLY A 164 -11.60 4.31 -5.82
C GLY A 164 -11.18 2.87 -6.13
N LEU A 165 -11.68 1.92 -5.34
CA LEU A 165 -11.59 0.46 -5.58
C LEU A 165 -11.89 0.15 -7.07
N PRO A 166 -11.15 -0.78 -7.71
CA PRO A 166 -10.79 -0.69 -9.13
C PRO A 166 -11.96 -0.89 -10.12
N ILE A 167 -11.92 -0.15 -11.24
CA ILE A 167 -12.65 -0.51 -12.47
C ILE A 167 -11.70 -1.36 -13.33
N GLY A 168 -11.76 -2.69 -13.19
CA GLY A 168 -11.14 -3.61 -14.16
C GLY A 168 -10.65 -4.95 -13.60
N PRO A 169 -10.37 -5.92 -14.50
CA PRO A 169 -9.81 -7.23 -14.15
C PRO A 169 -8.46 -7.14 -13.45
N ALA A 170 -8.06 -8.21 -12.75
CA ALA A 170 -6.70 -8.36 -12.24
C ALA A 170 -5.66 -8.25 -13.37
N PRO A 171 -4.44 -7.76 -13.09
CA PRO A 171 -3.35 -7.70 -14.07
C PRO A 171 -3.18 -9.04 -14.82
N LEU A 172 -2.88 -8.96 -16.11
CA LEU A 172 -2.72 -10.12 -16.99
C LEU A 172 -1.23 -10.33 -17.32
N LEU A 173 -0.46 -10.78 -16.32
CA LEU A 173 1.01 -10.87 -16.37
C LEU A 173 1.53 -12.03 -17.25
N ASP A 174 0.63 -12.91 -17.71
CA ASP A 174 0.95 -14.10 -18.48
C ASP A 174 0.14 -14.23 -19.78
N ALA A 175 -0.46 -13.13 -20.25
CA ALA A 175 -1.30 -13.10 -21.45
C ALA A 175 -0.61 -13.70 -22.70
N ASP A 176 0.69 -13.47 -22.82
CA ASP A 176 1.50 -13.85 -23.99
C ASP A 176 2.00 -15.31 -23.94
N TYR A 177 1.70 -16.05 -22.86
CA TYR A 177 2.14 -17.44 -22.68
C TYR A 177 1.05 -18.43 -23.13
N PRO A 178 1.41 -19.69 -23.45
CA PRO A 178 0.42 -20.71 -23.76
C PRO A 178 -0.61 -20.90 -22.64
N MET A 179 -1.85 -21.25 -22.98
CA MET A 179 -2.96 -21.38 -22.01
C MET A 179 -2.65 -22.31 -20.82
N HIS A 180 -1.80 -23.32 -20.99
CA HIS A 180 -1.42 -24.25 -19.91
C HIS A 180 -0.32 -23.69 -18.97
N GLU A 181 0.27 -22.54 -19.30
CA GLU A 181 1.20 -21.77 -18.48
C GLU A 181 0.57 -20.48 -17.93
N GLN A 182 -0.72 -20.26 -18.18
CA GLN A 182 -1.47 -19.15 -17.63
C GLN A 182 -2.14 -19.54 -16.32
N LEU A 183 -2.14 -18.62 -15.35
CA LEU A 183 -2.94 -18.76 -14.15
C LEU A 183 -4.44 -18.76 -14.49
N PRO A 184 -5.26 -19.56 -13.79
CA PRO A 184 -6.69 -19.62 -14.06
C PRO A 184 -7.37 -18.28 -13.76
N ARG A 185 -8.09 -17.73 -14.74
CA ARG A 185 -8.91 -16.52 -14.57
C ARG A 185 -10.14 -16.76 -13.70
N ARG A 186 -10.72 -17.97 -13.78
CA ARG A 186 -11.87 -18.38 -12.98
C ARG A 186 -11.80 -19.86 -12.66
N ILE A 187 -11.92 -20.22 -11.38
CA ILE A 187 -11.85 -21.61 -10.96
C ILE A 187 -12.56 -21.81 -9.61
N ASP A 188 -13.25 -22.95 -9.48
CA ASP A 188 -13.88 -23.37 -8.23
C ASP A 188 -12.98 -24.39 -7.53
N ILE A 189 -12.55 -24.06 -6.31
CA ILE A 189 -11.72 -24.92 -5.45
C ILE A 189 -12.55 -25.38 -4.25
N ASN A 190 -12.58 -26.68 -4.02
CA ASN A 190 -13.15 -27.26 -2.82
C ASN A 190 -12.05 -27.45 -1.77
N VAL A 191 -12.28 -26.90 -0.58
CA VAL A 191 -11.39 -26.96 0.57
C VAL A 191 -12.03 -27.91 1.58
N LEU A 192 -11.41 -29.06 1.81
CA LEU A 192 -11.97 -30.10 2.67
C LEU A 192 -11.11 -30.29 3.91
N GLU A 193 -11.72 -30.13 5.06
CA GLU A 193 -11.13 -30.53 6.33
C GLU A 193 -11.33 -32.05 6.56
N LEU A 194 -10.27 -32.73 6.95
CA LEU A 194 -10.21 -34.17 7.16
C LEU A 194 -9.63 -34.47 8.55
N GLU A 195 -10.33 -35.29 9.32
CA GLU A 195 -9.80 -35.86 10.56
C GLU A 195 -8.95 -37.10 10.25
N ARG A 196 -7.65 -37.11 10.63
CA ARG A 196 -6.80 -38.31 10.51
C ARG A 196 -6.76 -39.15 11.79
N SER A 197 -6.91 -38.51 12.94
CA SER A 197 -6.94 -39.12 14.27
C SER A 197 -7.53 -38.11 15.26
N SER A 198 -7.78 -38.53 16.52
CA SER A 198 -8.51 -37.75 17.54
C SER A 198 -7.96 -36.34 17.87
N ARG A 199 -6.82 -35.92 17.27
CA ARG A 199 -6.20 -34.61 17.51
C ARG A 199 -5.52 -33.96 16.30
N LYS A 200 -5.59 -34.55 15.10
CA LYS A 200 -4.90 -33.98 13.93
C LYS A 200 -5.85 -33.79 12.76
N VAL A 201 -6.13 -32.52 12.50
CA VAL A 201 -6.96 -32.02 11.41
C VAL A 201 -6.04 -31.61 10.26
N GLU A 202 -6.37 -32.07 9.06
CA GLU A 202 -5.67 -31.70 7.82
C GLU A 202 -6.66 -31.08 6.83
N VAL A 203 -6.21 -30.14 6.03
CA VAL A 203 -6.97 -29.58 4.90
C VAL A 203 -6.39 -30.09 3.59
N ILE A 204 -7.27 -30.43 2.64
CA ILE A 204 -6.90 -30.70 1.24
C ILE A 204 -7.66 -29.77 0.31
N LEU A 205 -7.03 -29.43 -0.80
CA LEU A 205 -7.67 -28.72 -1.90
C LEU A 205 -8.05 -29.67 -3.03
N ARG A 206 -9.23 -29.45 -3.62
CA ARG A 206 -9.71 -30.20 -4.79
C ARG A 206 -10.24 -29.29 -5.87
N VAL A 207 -9.80 -29.52 -7.10
CA VAL A 207 -10.33 -28.88 -8.32
C VAL A 207 -10.88 -29.98 -9.21
N ASN A 208 -12.13 -29.85 -9.66
CA ASN A 208 -12.80 -30.84 -10.50
C ASN A 208 -12.71 -32.29 -9.96
N GLY A 209 -12.72 -32.43 -8.63
CA GLY A 209 -12.61 -33.73 -7.96
C GLY A 209 -11.18 -34.29 -7.87
N LEU A 210 -10.16 -33.61 -8.39
CA LEU A 210 -8.76 -34.01 -8.23
C LEU A 210 -8.13 -33.27 -7.06
N ASN A 211 -7.38 -33.97 -6.21
CA ASN A 211 -6.62 -33.34 -5.16
C ASN A 211 -5.45 -32.56 -5.77
N ILE A 212 -5.24 -31.34 -5.30
CA ILE A 212 -4.11 -30.48 -5.68
C ILE A 212 -3.34 -30.06 -4.44
N GLY A 213 -2.03 -29.86 -4.60
CA GLY A 213 -1.14 -29.45 -3.51
C GLY A 213 -0.91 -30.53 -2.46
N ASP A 214 -0.31 -30.10 -1.36
CA ASP A 214 -0.02 -30.93 -0.21
C ASP A 214 -1.16 -30.88 0.82
N ARG A 215 -1.14 -31.81 1.78
CA ARG A 215 -2.04 -31.80 2.93
C ARG A 215 -1.56 -30.74 3.93
N LEU A 216 -2.43 -29.81 4.29
CA LEU A 216 -2.08 -28.70 5.15
C LEU A 216 -2.53 -28.92 6.59
N THR A 217 -1.71 -28.48 7.53
CA THR A 217 -2.02 -28.43 8.96
C THR A 217 -1.63 -27.05 9.48
N ASP A 218 -2.04 -26.71 10.70
CA ASP A 218 -1.63 -25.44 11.31
C ASP A 218 -0.11 -25.35 11.52
N ASN A 219 0.58 -26.50 11.57
CA ASN A 219 2.01 -26.57 11.88
C ASN A 219 2.40 -25.82 13.16
N SER A 220 1.49 -25.75 14.14
CA SER A 220 1.67 -25.06 15.40
C SER A 220 1.12 -25.89 16.57
N HIS A 221 1.42 -25.46 17.80
CA HIS A 221 0.96 -26.13 19.03
C HIS A 221 -0.51 -25.84 19.38
N THR A 222 -1.13 -24.89 18.68
CA THR A 222 -2.48 -24.38 18.95
C THR A 222 -3.32 -24.43 17.69
N ASP A 223 -4.64 -24.54 17.81
CA ASP A 223 -5.52 -24.41 16.64
C ASP A 223 -5.65 -22.92 16.24
N ASP A 224 -4.76 -22.47 15.38
CA ASP A 224 -4.73 -21.11 14.84
C ASP A 224 -5.39 -21.01 13.45
N GLY A 225 -5.74 -22.15 12.86
CA GLY A 225 -6.40 -22.27 11.57
C GLY A 225 -5.48 -22.02 10.38
N TYR A 226 -4.16 -21.92 10.56
CA TYR A 226 -3.21 -21.67 9.47
C TYR A 226 -3.26 -22.75 8.37
N ARG A 227 -3.86 -23.92 8.64
CA ARG A 227 -4.20 -24.92 7.60
C ARG A 227 -5.02 -24.39 6.42
N PHE A 228 -5.71 -23.25 6.57
CA PHE A 228 -6.48 -22.59 5.50
C PHE A 228 -5.72 -21.47 4.77
N HIS A 229 -4.41 -21.30 4.98
CA HIS A 229 -3.63 -20.18 4.42
C HIS A 229 -3.57 -20.14 2.88
N ASP A 230 -3.83 -21.25 2.18
CA ASP A 230 -3.95 -21.27 0.72
C ASP A 230 -5.00 -20.29 0.19
N ALA A 231 -5.97 -19.86 1.01
CA ALA A 231 -6.87 -18.76 0.67
C ALA A 231 -6.13 -17.46 0.31
N PHE A 232 -4.96 -17.20 0.92
CA PHE A 232 -4.15 -16.01 0.63
C PHE A 232 -3.49 -16.12 -0.76
N HIS A 233 -2.87 -17.26 -1.07
CA HIS A 233 -2.26 -17.51 -2.38
C HIS A 233 -3.29 -17.44 -3.51
N LEU A 234 -4.48 -18.01 -3.29
CA LEU A 234 -5.59 -17.91 -4.23
C LEU A 234 -6.11 -16.48 -4.40
N ALA A 235 -6.10 -15.67 -3.33
CA ALA A 235 -6.46 -14.26 -3.41
C ALA A 235 -5.44 -13.43 -4.20
N TYR A 236 -4.14 -13.77 -4.13
CA TYR A 236 -3.13 -13.13 -4.97
C TYR A 236 -3.35 -13.43 -6.46
N VAL A 237 -3.71 -14.67 -6.81
CA VAL A 237 -4.13 -14.99 -8.19
C VAL A 237 -5.37 -14.18 -8.58
N ALA A 238 -6.40 -14.17 -7.73
CA ALA A 238 -7.64 -13.47 -8.00
C ALA A 238 -7.46 -11.95 -8.19
N VAL A 239 -6.62 -11.31 -7.39
CA VAL A 239 -6.56 -9.84 -7.31
C VAL A 239 -5.36 -9.26 -8.06
N LEU A 240 -4.21 -9.93 -8.00
CA LEU A 240 -2.94 -9.45 -8.54
C LEU A 240 -2.58 -10.14 -9.86
N GLY A 241 -3.24 -11.24 -10.22
CA GLY A 241 -2.86 -12.06 -11.37
C GLY A 241 -1.48 -12.71 -11.20
N TRP A 242 -1.05 -12.89 -9.94
CA TRP A 242 0.29 -13.33 -9.58
C TRP A 242 0.25 -14.28 -8.38
N SER A 243 1.00 -15.38 -8.46
CA SER A 243 1.33 -16.26 -7.33
C SER A 243 2.24 -17.39 -7.82
N PRO A 244 3.58 -17.33 -7.66
CA PRO A 244 4.48 -18.45 -7.92
C PRO A 244 4.12 -19.72 -7.13
N VAL A 245 3.55 -19.59 -5.92
CA VAL A 245 3.04 -20.73 -5.14
C VAL A 245 1.87 -21.39 -5.88
N SER A 246 0.87 -20.61 -6.30
CA SER A 246 -0.29 -21.13 -7.02
C SER A 246 0.07 -21.65 -8.42
N ARG A 247 1.09 -21.08 -9.09
CA ARG A 247 1.60 -21.66 -10.35
C ARG A 247 2.10 -23.08 -10.16
N THR A 248 2.77 -23.34 -9.05
CA THR A 248 3.21 -24.70 -8.69
C THR A 248 2.00 -25.59 -8.37
N LEU A 249 1.05 -25.08 -7.57
CA LEU A 249 -0.19 -25.76 -7.20
C LEU A 249 -1.01 -26.20 -8.43
N PHE A 250 -1.21 -25.30 -9.39
CA PHE A 250 -1.96 -25.54 -10.63
C PHE A 250 -1.11 -26.15 -11.75
N ARG A 251 0.18 -26.37 -11.52
CA ARG A 251 1.15 -26.90 -12.52
C ARG A 251 1.21 -26.07 -13.82
N CYS A 252 1.19 -24.74 -13.68
CA CYS A 252 1.19 -23.76 -14.79
C CYS A 252 2.37 -22.77 -14.70
N LYS A 253 3.55 -23.23 -14.28
CA LYS A 253 4.77 -22.42 -14.40
C LYS A 253 5.08 -22.15 -15.88
N ARG A 254 5.61 -20.97 -16.20
CA ARG A 254 5.96 -20.53 -17.57
C ARG A 254 7.30 -21.08 -18.03
N LYS A 255 7.33 -22.40 -18.27
CA LYS A 255 8.55 -23.15 -18.63
C LYS A 255 9.02 -22.92 -20.06
N SER A 256 8.16 -22.38 -20.91
CA SER A 256 8.51 -21.96 -22.26
C SER A 256 9.64 -20.92 -22.30
N VAL A 257 9.79 -20.11 -21.23
CA VAL A 257 10.87 -19.12 -21.08
C VAL A 257 11.65 -19.41 -19.79
N GLY A 258 12.84 -20.00 -19.93
CA GLY A 258 13.62 -20.49 -18.78
C GLY A 258 13.93 -19.43 -17.72
N GLU A 259 14.23 -18.20 -18.13
CA GLU A 259 14.48 -17.07 -17.21
C GLU A 259 13.24 -16.72 -16.36
N ILE A 260 12.04 -16.79 -16.95
CA ILE A 260 10.78 -16.51 -16.25
C ILE A 260 10.46 -17.65 -15.28
N ASP A 261 10.66 -18.92 -15.68
CA ASP A 261 10.47 -20.09 -14.81
C ASP A 261 11.40 -20.06 -13.58
N GLU A 262 12.63 -19.56 -13.76
CA GLU A 262 13.64 -19.46 -12.71
C GLU A 262 13.42 -18.25 -11.79
N VAL A 263 13.16 -17.07 -12.35
CA VAL A 263 13.14 -15.80 -11.60
C VAL A 263 11.74 -15.46 -11.08
N GLN A 264 10.72 -15.54 -11.92
CA GLN A 264 9.37 -15.09 -11.59
C GLN A 264 8.51 -16.21 -11.00
N ASP A 265 8.69 -17.44 -11.48
CA ASP A 265 7.92 -18.60 -11.01
C ASP A 265 8.75 -19.51 -10.08
N GLY A 266 10.04 -19.23 -9.92
CA GLY A 266 10.99 -20.10 -9.22
C GLY A 266 10.94 -20.01 -7.70
N ALA A 267 11.84 -20.77 -7.06
CA ALA A 267 11.84 -20.95 -5.61
C ALA A 267 11.97 -19.63 -4.84
N ARG A 268 12.79 -18.69 -5.33
CA ARG A 268 12.97 -17.39 -4.65
C ARG A 268 11.69 -16.57 -4.64
N ALA A 269 10.96 -16.52 -5.76
CA ALA A 269 9.69 -15.81 -5.84
C ALA A 269 8.62 -16.46 -4.93
N ALA A 270 8.56 -17.79 -4.90
CA ALA A 270 7.69 -18.53 -3.99
C ALA A 270 8.01 -18.25 -2.51
N ILE A 271 9.29 -18.26 -2.12
CA ILE A 271 9.71 -17.92 -0.75
C ILE A 271 9.31 -16.49 -0.37
N VAL A 272 9.43 -15.53 -1.31
CA VAL A 272 8.98 -14.16 -1.08
C VAL A 272 7.47 -14.10 -0.87
N GLU A 273 6.68 -14.82 -1.68
CA GLU A 273 5.23 -14.92 -1.52
C GLU A 273 4.85 -15.51 -0.15
N GLU A 274 5.46 -16.61 0.25
CA GLU A 274 5.25 -17.24 1.57
C GLU A 274 5.61 -16.28 2.71
N ALA A 275 6.72 -15.55 2.58
CA ALA A 275 7.10 -14.54 3.56
C ALA A 275 6.06 -13.41 3.65
N ILE A 276 5.48 -12.97 2.54
CA ILE A 276 4.39 -11.97 2.52
C ILE A 276 3.16 -12.54 3.23
N THR A 277 2.76 -13.77 2.89
CA THR A 277 1.62 -14.47 3.51
C THR A 277 1.78 -14.58 5.02
N HIS A 278 2.95 -15.02 5.49
CA HIS A 278 3.22 -15.09 6.93
C HIS A 278 3.25 -13.71 7.58
N THR A 279 3.82 -12.70 6.92
CA THR A 279 3.88 -11.32 7.42
C THR A 279 2.48 -10.74 7.62
N ILE A 280 1.60 -10.88 6.63
CA ILE A 280 0.24 -10.34 6.73
C ILE A 280 -0.62 -11.15 7.70
N TRP A 281 -0.42 -12.47 7.79
CA TRP A 281 -1.04 -13.31 8.80
C TRP A 281 -0.70 -12.84 10.21
N ASP A 282 0.59 -12.63 10.50
CA ASP A 282 1.03 -12.15 11.81
C ASP A 282 0.43 -10.77 12.15
N TYR A 283 0.46 -9.84 11.20
CA TYR A 283 -0.20 -8.53 11.32
C TYR A 283 -1.69 -8.66 11.65
N ALA A 284 -2.40 -9.54 10.95
CA ALA A 284 -3.84 -9.73 11.11
C ALA A 284 -4.23 -10.38 12.46
N ARG A 285 -3.32 -11.14 13.10
CA ARG A 285 -3.57 -11.74 14.43
C ARG A 285 -3.92 -10.70 15.48
N GLY A 286 -3.30 -9.52 15.40
CA GLY A 286 -3.57 -8.41 16.31
C GLY A 286 -4.93 -7.73 16.10
N MET A 287 -5.67 -8.08 15.04
CA MET A 287 -6.84 -7.34 14.54
C MET A 287 -8.03 -8.26 14.18
N SER A 288 -8.27 -9.31 14.97
CA SER A 288 -9.36 -10.28 14.71
C SER A 288 -9.36 -10.80 13.26
N MET A 289 -8.18 -11.10 12.73
CA MET A 289 -7.98 -11.57 11.36
C MET A 289 -8.56 -10.62 10.30
N LEU A 290 -8.47 -9.30 10.53
CA LEU A 290 -8.99 -8.24 9.63
C LEU A 290 -10.52 -8.25 9.44
N HIS A 291 -11.26 -8.74 10.43
CA HIS A 291 -12.72 -8.67 10.40
C HIS A 291 -13.21 -7.21 10.42
N ASN A 292 -14.09 -6.84 9.47
CA ASN A 292 -14.59 -5.47 9.27
C ASN A 292 -13.50 -4.40 9.06
N VAL A 293 -12.34 -4.79 8.54
CA VAL A 293 -11.26 -3.87 8.18
C VAL A 293 -11.33 -3.55 6.69
N ASP A 294 -11.41 -2.26 6.36
CA ASP A 294 -11.44 -1.76 4.97
C ASP A 294 -10.09 -1.19 4.51
N ARG A 295 -9.12 -1.04 5.43
CA ARG A 295 -7.79 -0.48 5.19
C ARG A 295 -6.69 -1.24 5.91
N ILE A 296 -5.58 -1.46 5.21
CA ILE A 296 -4.37 -2.06 5.77
C ILE A 296 -3.37 -0.95 6.11
N ASP A 297 -2.60 -1.15 7.18
CA ASP A 297 -1.55 -0.22 7.58
C ASP A 297 -0.58 0.07 6.43
N HIS A 298 -0.27 1.34 6.21
CA HIS A 298 0.61 1.80 5.14
C HIS A 298 2.01 1.19 5.20
N ASN A 299 2.55 1.01 6.40
CA ASN A 299 3.87 0.45 6.61
C ASN A 299 3.92 -1.03 6.19
N ILE A 300 2.82 -1.76 6.35
CA ILE A 300 2.69 -3.14 5.89
C ILE A 300 2.64 -3.18 4.36
N LEU A 301 1.80 -2.35 3.75
CA LEU A 301 1.69 -2.29 2.28
C LEU A 301 3.02 -1.88 1.63
N THR A 302 3.72 -0.89 2.18
CA THR A 302 5.04 -0.49 1.68
C THR A 302 6.13 -1.52 1.95
N LEU A 303 6.06 -2.26 3.06
CA LEU A 303 6.94 -3.40 3.31
C LEU A 303 6.77 -4.47 2.23
N VAL A 304 5.54 -4.86 1.91
CA VAL A 304 5.25 -5.84 0.86
C VAL A 304 5.77 -5.36 -0.49
N GLN A 305 5.56 -4.09 -0.84
CA GLN A 305 6.11 -3.52 -2.08
C GLN A 305 7.64 -3.59 -2.13
N ARG A 306 8.34 -3.49 -0.99
CA ARG A 306 9.79 -3.69 -0.92
C ARG A 306 10.18 -5.16 -1.09
N MET A 307 9.41 -6.09 -0.52
CA MET A 307 9.67 -7.53 -0.60
C MET A 307 9.61 -8.05 -2.03
N VAL A 308 8.73 -7.51 -2.86
CA VAL A 308 8.53 -7.94 -4.26
C VAL A 308 9.41 -7.23 -5.29
N ARG A 309 10.36 -6.38 -4.87
CA ARG A 309 11.27 -5.68 -5.81
C ARG A 309 12.00 -6.67 -6.72
N GLY A 310 11.94 -6.43 -8.03
CA GLY A 310 12.51 -7.30 -9.06
C GLY A 310 11.60 -8.46 -9.50
N LEU A 311 10.40 -8.59 -8.93
CA LEU A 311 9.36 -9.50 -9.41
C LEU A 311 8.33 -8.71 -10.23
N GLU A 312 7.69 -9.36 -11.20
CA GLU A 312 6.68 -8.73 -12.07
C GLU A 312 5.50 -8.10 -11.31
N VAL A 313 5.17 -8.65 -10.13
CA VAL A 313 4.11 -8.15 -9.25
C VAL A 313 4.47 -6.81 -8.59
N GLU A 314 5.71 -6.34 -8.69
CA GLU A 314 6.09 -4.99 -8.23
C GLU A 314 5.33 -3.88 -8.97
N SER A 315 4.77 -4.19 -10.15
CA SER A 315 3.91 -3.30 -10.92
C SER A 315 2.52 -3.09 -10.30
N CYS A 316 2.09 -3.98 -9.38
CA CYS A 316 0.82 -3.86 -8.70
C CYS A 316 0.84 -2.70 -7.69
N ALA A 317 -0.23 -1.91 -7.68
CA ALA A 317 -0.39 -0.79 -6.77
C ALA A 317 -0.77 -1.23 -5.35
N LEU A 318 -0.56 -0.35 -4.36
CA LEU A 318 -0.81 -0.65 -2.95
C LEU A 318 -2.28 -1.01 -2.67
N TYR A 319 -3.24 -0.41 -3.38
CA TYR A 319 -4.66 -0.76 -3.23
C TYR A 319 -4.98 -2.18 -3.73
N GLU A 320 -4.21 -2.71 -4.70
CA GLU A 320 -4.37 -4.06 -5.21
C GLU A 320 -3.93 -5.07 -4.15
N TRP A 321 -2.77 -4.81 -3.53
CA TRP A 321 -2.29 -5.58 -2.38
C TRP A 321 -3.26 -5.53 -1.19
N GLN A 322 -3.74 -4.34 -0.83
CA GLN A 322 -4.76 -4.19 0.21
C GLN A 322 -6.01 -5.03 -0.09
N ARG A 323 -6.51 -4.97 -1.33
CA ARG A 323 -7.66 -5.77 -1.73
C ARG A 323 -7.35 -7.27 -1.66
N ALA A 324 -6.17 -7.70 -2.09
CA ALA A 324 -5.77 -9.10 -2.06
C ALA A 324 -5.76 -9.64 -0.62
N PHE A 325 -5.25 -8.84 0.34
CA PHE A 325 -5.31 -9.19 1.75
C PHE A 325 -6.75 -9.26 2.25
N ILE A 326 -7.56 -8.21 2.07
CA ILE A 326 -8.95 -8.19 2.55
C ILE A 326 -9.76 -9.38 2.00
N VAL A 327 -9.63 -9.66 0.70
CA VAL A 327 -10.30 -10.78 0.04
C VAL A 327 -9.81 -12.13 0.57
N GLY A 328 -8.49 -12.31 0.72
CA GLY A 328 -7.91 -13.53 1.26
C GLY A 328 -8.32 -13.80 2.71
N PHE A 329 -8.36 -12.77 3.56
CA PHE A 329 -8.79 -12.91 4.96
C PHE A 329 -10.29 -13.16 5.11
N GLU A 330 -11.14 -12.58 4.25
CA GLU A 330 -12.56 -12.95 4.23
C GLU A 330 -12.72 -14.45 3.89
N ALA A 331 -12.09 -14.92 2.82
CA ALA A 331 -12.13 -16.34 2.45
C ALA A 331 -11.59 -17.24 3.57
N PHE A 332 -10.44 -16.90 4.15
CA PHE A 332 -9.83 -17.61 5.28
C PHE A 332 -10.79 -17.73 6.47
N ARG A 333 -11.42 -16.61 6.90
CA ARG A 333 -12.36 -16.60 8.02
C ARG A 333 -13.55 -17.52 7.74
N ARG A 334 -14.14 -17.42 6.55
CA ARG A 334 -15.28 -18.25 6.15
C ARG A 334 -14.95 -19.74 6.15
N LEU A 335 -13.78 -20.11 5.63
CA LEU A 335 -13.31 -21.50 5.67
C LEU A 335 -13.15 -21.99 7.10
N ARG A 336 -12.46 -21.20 7.94
CA ARG A 336 -12.22 -21.55 9.34
C ARG A 336 -13.52 -21.70 10.14
N GLU A 337 -14.47 -20.80 9.95
CA GLU A 337 -15.79 -20.83 10.61
C GLU A 337 -16.61 -22.07 10.23
N ASN A 338 -16.40 -22.63 9.03
CA ASN A 338 -17.22 -23.71 8.49
C ASN A 338 -16.48 -25.05 8.35
N GLY A 339 -15.21 -25.14 8.77
CA GLY A 339 -14.39 -26.35 8.59
C GLY A 339 -14.16 -26.71 7.12
N GLY A 340 -14.01 -25.69 6.26
CA GLY A 340 -13.90 -25.84 4.80
C GLY A 340 -15.10 -25.29 4.03
N GLY A 341 -15.21 -25.69 2.77
CA GLY A 341 -16.22 -25.23 1.82
C GLY A 341 -15.64 -25.02 0.43
N TRP A 342 -16.28 -24.17 -0.37
CA TRP A 342 -15.87 -23.86 -1.73
C TRP A 342 -15.40 -22.42 -1.85
N LEU A 343 -14.35 -22.21 -2.63
CA LEU A 343 -13.89 -20.91 -3.05
C LEU A 343 -14.06 -20.79 -4.57
N ARG A 344 -14.69 -19.71 -5.01
CA ARG A 344 -14.69 -19.30 -6.42
C ARG A 344 -13.70 -18.17 -6.61
N LEU A 345 -12.60 -18.49 -7.26
CA LEU A 345 -11.66 -17.50 -7.76
C LEU A 345 -12.25 -16.86 -9.01
N ASP A 346 -12.31 -15.54 -9.04
CA ASP A 346 -12.74 -14.76 -10.20
C ASP A 346 -11.83 -13.53 -10.35
N ALA A 347 -10.85 -13.65 -11.24
CA ALA A 347 -9.85 -12.64 -11.47
C ALA A 347 -10.37 -11.47 -12.30
N ASP A 348 -11.51 -11.62 -13.00
CA ASP A 348 -12.16 -10.51 -13.71
C ASP A 348 -12.86 -9.58 -12.72
N ARG A 349 -13.42 -10.15 -11.64
CA ARG A 349 -14.03 -9.40 -10.52
C ARG A 349 -13.06 -9.07 -9.39
N ARG A 350 -11.81 -9.55 -9.47
CA ARG A 350 -10.82 -9.48 -8.39
C ARG A 350 -11.41 -9.96 -7.06
N ALA A 351 -11.96 -11.18 -7.07
CA ALA A 351 -12.75 -11.74 -5.98
C ALA A 351 -12.38 -13.20 -5.71
N LEU A 352 -12.52 -13.60 -4.44
CA LEU A 352 -12.42 -14.97 -3.97
C LEU A 352 -13.65 -15.23 -3.09
N ASP A 353 -14.73 -15.66 -3.73
CA ASP A 353 -16.05 -15.77 -3.09
C ASP A 353 -16.17 -17.13 -2.38
N TYR A 354 -16.57 -17.14 -1.11
CA TYR A 354 -16.84 -18.36 -0.36
C TYR A 354 -18.26 -18.88 -0.59
N PHE A 355 -18.40 -20.21 -0.70
CA PHE A 355 -19.68 -20.91 -0.73
C PHE A 355 -19.63 -22.13 0.18
N ARG A 356 -20.74 -22.41 0.87
CA ARG A 356 -20.85 -23.61 1.70
C ARG A 356 -20.91 -24.90 0.87
N GLU A 357 -21.58 -24.81 -0.28
CA GLU A 357 -21.76 -25.90 -1.24
C GLU A 357 -21.16 -25.51 -2.60
N ARG A 358 -21.05 -26.48 -3.51
CA ARG A 358 -20.48 -26.22 -4.83
C ARG A 358 -21.27 -25.11 -5.53
N PRO A 359 -20.63 -24.01 -5.94
CA PRO A 359 -21.35 -22.94 -6.59
C PRO A 359 -21.78 -23.39 -8.00
N VAL A 360 -23.04 -23.07 -8.33
CA VAL A 360 -23.67 -23.39 -9.63
C VAL A 360 -23.10 -22.50 -10.74
#